data_AF-A0A081S3K7-F1
#
_entry.id   AF-A0A081S3K7-F1
#
_cell.length_a   1.000
_cell.length_b   1.000
_cell.length_c   1.000
_cell.angle_alpha   90.00
_cell.angle_beta   90.00
_cell.angle_gamma   90.00
#
_symmetry.space_group_name_H-M   'P 1'
#
loop_
_entity.id
_entity.type
_entity.pdbx_description
1 polymer ?
#
loop_
_entity_poly.entity_id
_entity_poly.type
_entity_poly.pdbx_seq_one_letter_code
_entity_poly.pdbx_strand_id
1 'polypeptide(L)'
;MLFELLSDIVTIENLLFVVKSEGATSEIRSPLSIKQREKWITLGENDDPAHMHVNSELISHAKFVQEEKPERTSFSVRFYNKDNQRVLAAFFTKMYDDSKTLIPERKKNV
;
A
#
# COMPACT_ATOMS: atom_id res chain seq x y z
N MET A 1 8.58 -5.18 -13.13
CA MET A 1 7.91 -5.85 -12.00
C MET A 1 7.48 -4.95 -10.85
N LEU A 2 8.36 -4.30 -10.06
CA LEU A 2 7.89 -3.46 -8.94
C LEU A 2 6.93 -2.33 -9.39
N PHE A 3 7.29 -1.64 -10.47
CA PHE A 3 6.46 -0.59 -11.04
C PHE A 3 5.09 -1.11 -11.47
N GLU A 4 5.03 -2.23 -12.19
CA GLU A 4 3.76 -2.86 -12.62
C GLU A 4 2.89 -3.23 -11.43
N LEU A 5 3.47 -3.87 -10.41
CA LEU A 5 2.74 -4.21 -9.18
C LEU A 5 2.20 -2.96 -8.48
N LEU A 6 2.99 -1.90 -8.37
CA LEU A 6 2.51 -0.65 -7.79
C LEU A 6 1.44 0.01 -8.67
N SER A 7 1.58 -0.03 -10.00
CA SER A 7 0.59 0.48 -10.96
C SER A 7 -0.77 -0.21 -10.79
N ASP A 8 -0.80 -1.51 -10.55
CA ASP A 8 -2.04 -2.22 -10.25
C ASP A 8 -2.60 -1.77 -8.89
N ILE A 9 -1.75 -1.73 -7.86
CA ILE A 9 -2.17 -1.41 -6.48
C ILE A 9 -2.70 0.02 -6.32
N VAL A 10 -2.07 1.02 -6.95
CA VAL A 10 -2.45 2.43 -6.77
C VAL A 10 -3.83 2.76 -7.34
N THR A 11 -4.37 1.93 -8.22
CA THR A 11 -5.71 2.13 -8.80
C THR A 11 -6.83 1.55 -7.93
N ILE A 12 -6.50 0.69 -6.96
CA ILE A 12 -7.49 0.06 -6.09
C ILE A 12 -8.08 1.11 -5.14
N GLU A 13 -9.41 1.23 -5.12
CA GLU A 13 -10.10 2.10 -4.15
C GLU A 13 -9.97 1.60 -2.71
N ASN A 14 -10.05 2.54 -1.76
CA ASN A 14 -10.03 2.26 -0.32
C ASN A 14 -8.76 1.53 0.12
N LEU A 15 -7.62 1.83 -0.49
CA LEU A 15 -6.32 1.35 -0.07
C LEU A 15 -5.55 2.48 0.62
N LEU A 16 -4.82 2.13 1.67
CA LEU A 16 -4.05 3.06 2.49
C LEU A 16 -2.59 2.67 2.44
N PHE A 17 -1.79 3.49 1.76
CA PHE A 17 -0.34 3.38 1.79
C PHE A 17 0.18 3.95 3.11
N VAL A 18 1.11 3.24 3.74
CA VAL A 18 1.69 3.59 5.03
C VAL A 18 3.20 3.54 4.95
N VAL A 19 3.83 4.67 5.22
CA VAL A 19 5.28 4.81 5.40
C VAL A 19 5.55 5.20 6.84
N LYS A 20 6.57 4.59 7.46
CA LYS A 20 6.94 4.87 8.85
C LYS A 20 8.38 5.38 8.91
N SER A 21 8.57 6.42 9.72
CA SER A 21 9.87 6.78 10.28
C SER A 21 9.89 6.42 11.77
N GLU A 22 11.00 6.69 12.45
CA GLU A 22 11.11 6.43 13.89
C GLU A 22 10.14 7.26 14.73
N GLY A 23 9.82 8.48 14.29
CA GLY A 23 8.98 9.42 15.05
C GLY A 23 7.60 9.68 14.46
N ALA A 24 7.32 9.22 13.23
CA ALA A 24 6.07 9.55 12.54
C ALA A 24 5.60 8.42 11.62
N THR A 25 4.29 8.41 11.36
CA THR A 25 3.67 7.59 10.33
C THR A 25 2.93 8.50 9.36
N SER A 26 3.16 8.31 8.07
CA SER A 26 2.40 8.97 7.01
C SER A 26 1.48 7.94 6.37
N GLU A 27 0.23 8.34 6.17
CA GLU A 27 -0.81 7.51 5.54
C GLU A 27 -1.40 8.25 4.34
N ILE A 28 -1.35 7.63 3.16
CA ILE A 28 -1.79 8.23 1.90
C ILE A 28 -2.83 7.31 1.26
N ARG A 29 -3.99 7.86 0.90
CA ARG A 29 -5.09 7.08 0.32
C ARG A 29 -4.96 7.01 -1.20
N SER A 30 -5.27 5.84 -1.73
CA SER A 30 -5.53 5.63 -3.15
C SER A 30 -6.97 6.05 -3.52
N PRO A 31 -7.28 6.27 -4.81
CA PRO A 31 -6.40 6.11 -5.97
C PRO A 31 -5.35 7.21 -6.12
N LEU A 32 -4.20 6.86 -6.72
CA LEU A 32 -3.10 7.79 -7.01
C LEU A 32 -2.62 7.60 -8.45
N SER A 33 -2.14 8.67 -9.09
CA SER A 33 -1.36 8.54 -10.33
C SER A 33 -0.02 7.86 -10.07
N ILE A 34 0.64 7.36 -11.11
CA ILE A 34 1.97 6.75 -10.99
C ILE A 34 2.85 7.11 -12.18
N LYS A 35 4.10 7.45 -11.88
CA LYS A 35 5.15 7.71 -12.88
C LYS A 35 6.49 7.23 -12.36
N GLN A 36 7.37 6.80 -13.26
CA GLN A 36 8.74 6.41 -12.90
C GLN A 36 9.76 7.23 -13.69
N ARG A 37 10.77 7.72 -12.97
CA ARG A 37 11.98 8.32 -13.55
C ARG A 37 13.20 7.72 -12.84
N GLU A 38 14.02 7.02 -13.61
CA GLU A 38 15.17 6.27 -13.09
C GLU A 38 14.75 5.34 -11.95
N LYS A 39 15.36 5.47 -10.76
CA LYS A 39 15.03 4.70 -9.56
C LYS A 39 13.82 5.20 -8.78
N TRP A 40 13.28 6.37 -9.10
CA TRP A 40 12.19 6.96 -8.33
C TRP A 40 10.84 6.67 -9.00
N ILE A 41 9.98 5.99 -8.26
CA ILE A 41 8.58 5.79 -8.60
C ILE A 41 7.77 6.79 -7.76
N THR A 42 7.10 7.73 -8.41
CA THR A 42 6.24 8.72 -7.76
C THR A 42 4.80 8.22 -7.80
N LEU A 43 4.12 8.17 -6.64
CA LEU A 43 2.69 7.89 -6.54
C LEU A 43 1.97 9.18 -6.11
N GLY A 44 1.04 9.66 -6.93
CA GLY A 44 0.35 10.95 -6.78
C GLY A 44 1.01 12.09 -7.56
N GLU A 45 0.30 13.21 -7.68
CA GLU A 45 0.83 14.44 -8.29
C GLU A 45 1.42 15.40 -7.26
N ASN A 46 2.29 16.29 -7.73
CA ASN A 46 2.98 17.26 -6.85
C ASN A 46 2.00 18.26 -6.22
N ASP A 47 0.91 18.57 -6.92
CA ASP A 47 -0.09 19.54 -6.48
C ASP A 47 -1.20 18.90 -5.63
N ASP A 48 -1.20 17.56 -5.50
CA ASP A 48 -2.13 16.86 -4.62
C ASP A 48 -1.75 17.09 -3.15
N PRO A 49 -2.72 16.99 -2.21
CA PRO A 49 -2.46 17.16 -0.78
C PRO A 49 -1.38 16.23 -0.21
N ALA A 50 -1.12 15.10 -0.86
CA ALA A 50 -0.02 14.20 -0.55
C ALA A 50 0.39 13.37 -1.78
N HIS A 51 1.69 13.16 -1.93
CA HIS A 51 2.28 12.19 -2.86
C HIS A 51 3.44 11.47 -2.16
N MET A 52 3.96 10.41 -2.79
CA MET A 52 5.15 9.71 -2.28
C MET A 52 6.14 9.40 -3.39
N HIS A 53 7.41 9.32 -3.01
CA HIS A 53 8.49 8.81 -3.86
C HIS A 53 9.04 7.52 -3.27
N VAL A 54 8.98 6.45 -4.05
CA VAL A 54 9.51 5.13 -3.71
C VAL A 54 10.81 4.92 -4.47
N ASN A 55 11.91 4.66 -3.75
CA ASN A 55 13.16 4.25 -4.37
C ASN A 55 13.10 2.76 -4.73
N SER A 56 13.00 2.45 -6.02
CA SER A 56 12.83 1.09 -6.52
C SER A 56 14.04 0.20 -6.26
N GLU A 57 15.24 0.76 -6.14
CA GLU A 57 16.47 0.00 -5.85
C GLU A 57 16.54 -0.50 -4.40
N LEU A 58 15.76 0.09 -3.49
CA LEU A 58 15.74 -0.29 -2.08
C LEU A 58 14.66 -1.32 -1.74
N ILE A 59 13.77 -1.63 -2.68
CA ILE A 59 12.75 -2.66 -2.51
C ILE A 59 13.29 -3.98 -3.09
N SER A 60 13.43 -4.97 -2.23
CA SER A 60 13.89 -6.30 -2.60
C SER A 60 12.73 -7.22 -2.99
N HIS A 61 11.63 -7.19 -2.23
CA HIS A 61 10.48 -8.06 -2.46
C HIS A 61 9.20 -7.51 -1.83
N ALA A 62 8.07 -8.06 -2.24
CA ALA A 62 6.75 -7.78 -1.69
C ALA A 62 6.09 -9.06 -1.16
N LYS A 63 5.22 -8.94 -0.16
CA LYS A 63 4.42 -10.04 0.37
C LYS A 63 2.95 -9.63 0.46
N PHE A 64 2.07 -10.51 0.00
CA PHE A 64 0.65 -10.46 0.28
C PHE A 64 0.44 -11.06 1.68
N VAL A 65 -0.16 -10.30 2.58
CA VAL A 65 -0.28 -10.66 4.00
C VAL A 65 -1.74 -10.58 4.41
N GLN A 66 -2.26 -11.72 4.83
CA GLN A 66 -3.48 -11.85 5.60
C GLN A 66 -3.09 -12.06 7.07
N GLU A 67 -3.57 -11.19 7.96
CA GLU A 67 -3.20 -11.17 9.38
C GLU A 67 -4.47 -11.13 10.23
N GLU A 68 -4.72 -12.19 11.00
CA GLU A 68 -5.83 -12.21 11.96
C GLU A 68 -5.52 -11.27 13.14
N LYS A 69 -6.41 -10.32 13.40
CA LYS A 69 -6.38 -9.44 14.57
C LYS A 69 -7.61 -9.72 15.43
N PRO A 70 -7.60 -9.33 16.72
CA PRO A 70 -8.71 -9.60 17.63
C PRO A 70 -10.09 -9.16 17.12
N GLU A 71 -10.14 -8.08 16.34
CA GLU A 71 -11.41 -7.53 15.83
C GLU A 71 -11.73 -7.91 14.38
N ARG A 72 -10.71 -8.25 13.58
CA ARG A 72 -10.85 -8.45 12.13
C ARG A 72 -9.59 -9.05 11.51
N THR A 73 -9.74 -9.62 10.33
CA THR A 73 -8.60 -9.96 9.47
C THR A 73 -8.14 -8.72 8.70
N SER A 74 -6.84 -8.44 8.73
CA SER A 74 -6.21 -7.38 7.95
C SER A 74 -5.61 -7.96 6.67
N PHE A 75 -5.82 -7.28 5.55
CA PHE A 75 -5.22 -7.62 4.26
C PHE A 75 -4.26 -6.52 3.83
N SER A 76 -3.06 -6.87 3.37
CA SER A 76 -2.08 -5.89 2.94
C SER A 76 -1.07 -6.45 1.95
N VAL A 77 -0.50 -5.58 1.12
CA VAL A 77 0.76 -5.84 0.41
C VAL A 77 1.87 -5.08 1.13
N ARG A 78 2.93 -5.79 1.55
CA ARG A 78 4.04 -5.21 2.31
C ARG A 78 5.33 -5.32 1.50
N PHE A 79 6.06 -4.22 1.38
CA PHE A 79 7.30 -4.12 0.60
C PHE A 79 8.50 -4.02 1.53
N TYR A 80 9.53 -4.81 1.25
CA TYR A 80 10.67 -5.01 2.13
C TYR A 80 11.98 -4.70 1.43
N ASN A 81 12.95 -4.18 2.18
CA ASN A 81 14.33 -4.06 1.72
C ASN A 81 15.08 -5.40 1.84
N LYS A 82 16.35 -5.41 1.45
CA LYS A 82 17.24 -6.58 1.51
C LYS A 82 17.45 -7.14 2.93
N ASP A 83 17.26 -6.30 3.94
CA ASP A 83 17.42 -6.64 5.36
C ASP A 83 16.09 -7.09 5.99
N ASN A 84 15.07 -7.39 5.17
CA ASN A 84 13.71 -7.76 5.58
C ASN A 84 13.00 -6.68 6.43
N GLN A 85 13.45 -5.44 6.38
CA GLN A 85 12.75 -4.32 7.01
C GLN A 85 11.67 -3.79 6.07
N ARG A 86 10.48 -3.54 6.63
CA ARG A 86 9.33 -3.06 5.86
C ARG A 86 9.53 -1.57 5.52
N VAL A 87 9.57 -1.27 4.23
CA VAL A 87 9.75 0.10 3.69
C VAL A 87 8.40 0.77 3.44
N LEU A 88 7.46 0.02 2.86
CA LEU A 88 6.12 0.49 2.50
C LEU A 88 5.09 -0.61 2.78
N ALA A 89 3.86 -0.23 3.10
CA ALA A 89 2.74 -1.15 3.05
C ALA A 89 1.51 -0.49 2.44
N ALA A 90 0.73 -1.30 1.74
CA ALA A 90 -0.56 -0.98 1.17
C ALA A 90 -1.62 -1.81 1.92
N PHE A 91 -2.47 -1.15 2.71
CA PHE A 91 -3.54 -1.82 3.47
C PHE A 91 -4.87 -1.67 2.76
N PHE A 92 -5.57 -2.78 2.55
CA PHE A 92 -6.95 -2.74 2.09
C PHE A 92 -7.83 -2.30 3.26
N THR A 93 -8.56 -1.20 3.07
CA THR A 93 -9.46 -0.62 4.08
C THR A 93 -10.91 -0.75 3.64
N LYS A 94 -11.84 -0.47 4.56
CA LYS A 94 -13.29 -0.63 4.32
C LYS A 94 -13.67 -2.02 3.77
N MET A 95 -12.96 -3.05 4.27
CA MET A 95 -13.21 -4.45 3.93
C MET A 95 -14.47 -5.02 4.61
N TYR A 96 -14.93 -4.35 5.65
CA TYR A 96 -16.02 -4.80 6.52
C TYR A 96 -17.15 -3.78 6.50
N ASP A 97 -18.38 -4.25 6.61
CA ASP A 97 -19.54 -3.40 6.83
C ASP A 97 -19.64 -2.91 8.28
N ASP A 98 -20.67 -2.13 8.58
CA ASP A 98 -20.90 -1.56 9.91
C ASP A 98 -21.15 -2.64 10.99
N SER A 99 -21.56 -3.84 10.59
CA SER A 99 -21.74 -5.01 11.47
C SER A 99 -20.44 -5.79 11.73
N LYS A 100 -19.30 -5.31 11.19
CA LYS A 100 -18.00 -6.00 11.17
C LYS A 100 -18.01 -7.30 10.36
N THR A 101 -18.93 -7.46 9.40
CA THR A 101 -18.94 -8.60 8.48
C THR A 101 -18.11 -8.29 7.25
N LEU A 102 -17.29 -9.25 6.78
CA LEU A 102 -16.45 -9.06 5.60
C LEU A 102 -17.32 -8.93 4.34
N ILE A 103 -17.13 -7.85 3.58
CA ILE A 103 -17.85 -7.58 2.33
C ILE A 103 -17.29 -8.51 1.24
N PRO A 104 -18.07 -9.48 0.70
CA PRO A 104 -17.56 -10.48 -0.23
C PRO A 104 -16.94 -9.89 -1.51
N GLU A 105 -17.52 -8.80 -2.02
CA GLU A 105 -17.05 -8.09 -3.22
C GLU A 105 -15.64 -7.52 -3.02
N ARG A 106 -15.31 -7.08 -1.80
CA ARG A 106 -14.00 -6.53 -1.48
C ARG A 106 -12.92 -7.60 -1.45
N LYS A 107 -13.26 -8.83 -1.08
CA LYS A 107 -12.30 -9.96 -1.06
C LYS A 107 -11.86 -10.41 -2.46
N LYS A 108 -12.68 -10.19 -3.50
CA LYS A 108 -12.32 -10.55 -4.88
C LYS A 108 -11.12 -9.75 -5.42
N ASN A 109 -10.83 -8.60 -4.82
CA ASN A 109 -9.79 -7.66 -5.24
C ASN A 109 -8.53 -7.71 -4.36
N VAL A 110 -8.41 -8.73 -3.49
CA VAL A 110 -7.32 -8.94 -2.53
C VAL A 110 -6.53 -10.19 -2.87
#